data_AF-A0ABD1GCW5-F1
#
_entry.id   AF-A0ABD1GCW5-F1
#
_cell.length_a   1.000
_cell.length_b   1.000
_cell.length_c   1.000
_cell.angle_alpha   90.00
_cell.angle_beta   90.00
_cell.angle_gamma   90.00
#
_symmetry.space_group_name_H-M   'P 1'
#
loop_
_entity.id
_entity.type
_entity.pdbx_description
1 polymer ?
#
loop_
_entity_poly.entity_id
_entity_poly.type
_entity_poly.pdbx_seq_one_letter_code
_entity_poly.pdbx_strand_id
1 'polypeptide(L)'
;MLAGIDFFGGGSLAKEEMVRLAKLERGAVNDMFVILSDVWLDHEETTEKLEIILSGYENENVVPSLFVFMGNFSSHPCNLSFNSYSSIRSNFGRLGKMIADHQRLKERSRFLFIPGPDDIRPSNALPRYIIEEFQNHISNAAFMSNPCRIRFYTQEIVFLREDMLYKMRKSCLMPPLTEETSDPFEHLVATIVHQSHLCPLPLSVQPISWNFDQSSFVSNSTNNCLGGQK
;
A
#
# COMPACT_ATOMS: atom_id res chain seq x y z
N MET A 1 -8.69 30.04 -1.87
CA MET A 1 -10.09 29.87 -2.31
C MET A 1 -10.30 28.40 -2.69
N LEU A 2 -10.30 27.47 -1.71
CA LEU A 2 -10.53 26.01 -1.91
C LEU A 2 -11.16 25.37 -0.64
N ALA A 3 -11.78 26.16 0.22
CA ALA A 3 -12.33 25.65 1.49
C ALA A 3 -13.55 24.75 1.21
N GLY A 4 -13.53 23.51 1.72
CA GLY A 4 -14.65 22.58 1.67
C GLY A 4 -14.63 21.57 0.52
N ILE A 5 -13.58 21.54 -0.32
CA ILE A 5 -13.41 20.53 -1.37
C ILE A 5 -12.62 19.34 -0.82
N ASP A 6 -13.18 18.14 -0.95
CA ASP A 6 -12.51 16.89 -0.59
C ASP A 6 -11.63 16.40 -1.74
N PHE A 7 -10.33 16.65 -1.64
CA PHE A 7 -9.32 16.16 -2.59
C PHE A 7 -8.90 14.71 -2.34
N PHE A 8 -9.29 14.13 -1.20
CA PHE A 8 -8.96 12.75 -0.86
C PHE A 8 -9.94 11.77 -1.51
N GLY A 9 -11.20 12.19 -1.71
CA GLY A 9 -12.24 11.39 -2.35
C GLY A 9 -12.95 10.41 -1.40
N GLY A 10 -12.76 10.58 -0.09
CA GLY A 10 -13.37 9.76 0.97
C GLY A 10 -14.59 10.39 1.62
N GLY A 11 -15.15 11.46 1.03
CA GLY A 11 -16.16 12.32 1.62
C GLY A 11 -15.54 13.43 2.48
N SER A 12 -16.08 14.65 2.36
CA SER A 12 -15.70 15.76 3.24
C SER A 12 -16.15 15.46 4.67
N LEU A 13 -15.22 15.49 5.61
CA LEU A 13 -15.53 15.35 7.03
C LEU A 13 -16.10 16.67 7.56
N ALA A 14 -17.21 16.58 8.29
CA ALA A 14 -17.71 17.71 9.06
C ALA A 14 -16.70 18.07 10.17
N LYS A 15 -16.70 19.33 10.61
CA LYS A 15 -15.76 19.79 11.66
C LYS A 15 -15.94 19.00 12.96
N GLU A 16 -17.18 18.69 13.31
CA GLU A 16 -17.54 17.90 14.48
C GLU A 16 -16.95 16.48 14.39
N GLU A 17 -17.00 15.88 13.20
CA GLU A 17 -16.45 14.56 12.94
C GLU A 17 -14.92 14.57 12.98
N MET A 18 -14.27 15.60 12.44
CA MET A 18 -12.82 15.76 12.56
C MET A 18 -12.38 15.86 14.04
N VAL A 19 -13.11 16.61 14.87
CA VAL A 19 -12.83 16.70 16.31
C VAL A 19 -13.03 15.35 17.00
N ARG A 20 -14.08 14.60 16.62
CA ARG A 20 -14.33 13.25 17.13
C ARG A 20 -13.20 12.29 16.78
N LEU A 21 -12.79 12.25 15.50
CA LEU A 21 -11.71 11.40 15.01
C LEU A 21 -10.38 11.76 15.66
N ALA A 22 -10.06 13.06 15.81
CA ALA A 22 -8.85 13.50 16.49
C ALA A 22 -8.82 13.07 17.97
N LYS A 23 -9.98 13.00 18.63
CA LYS A 23 -10.07 12.49 20.01
C LYS A 23 -9.84 10.98 20.06
N LEU A 24 -10.39 10.22 19.12
CA LEU A 24 -10.17 8.77 19.01
C LEU A 24 -8.71 8.45 18.72
N GLU A 25 -8.10 9.17 17.79
CA GLU A 25 -6.69 9.04 17.41
C GLU A 25 -5.75 9.24 18.61
N ARG A 26 -5.98 10.27 19.44
CA ARG A 26 -5.21 10.48 20.67
C ARG A 26 -5.36 9.35 21.70
N GLY A 27 -6.49 8.64 21.68
CA GLY A 27 -6.74 7.48 22.55
C GLY A 27 -6.20 6.17 21.98
N ALA A 28 -5.93 6.12 20.67
CA ALA A 28 -5.49 4.96 19.92
C ALA A 28 -3.97 4.74 19.99
N VAL A 29 -3.38 4.86 21.17
CA VAL A 29 -1.92 4.82 21.38
C VAL A 29 -1.30 3.47 20.97
N ASN A 30 -2.11 2.42 20.96
CA ASN A 30 -1.70 1.05 20.63
C ASN A 30 -2.08 0.62 19.21
N ASP A 31 -2.75 1.48 18.42
CA ASP A 31 -3.06 1.14 17.03
C ASP A 31 -1.78 1.12 16.19
N MET A 32 -1.60 0.05 15.41
CA MET A 32 -0.39 -0.18 14.63
C MET A 32 -0.71 -0.80 13.28
N PHE A 33 0.02 -0.37 12.26
CA PHE A 33 -0.02 -0.95 10.93
C PHE A 33 1.24 -1.78 10.65
N VAL A 34 1.05 -2.94 10.04
CA VAL A 34 2.16 -3.78 9.54
C VAL A 34 2.12 -3.71 8.03
N ILE A 35 3.20 -3.18 7.42
CA ILE A 35 3.30 -3.00 5.98
C ILE A 35 4.39 -3.93 5.45
N LEU A 36 4.03 -4.78 4.50
CA LEU A 36 4.91 -5.74 3.85
C LEU A 36 4.88 -5.49 2.34
N SER A 37 6.02 -5.61 1.68
CA SER A 37 6.17 -5.48 0.23
C SER A 37 6.88 -6.71 -0.32
N ASP A 38 6.65 -7.04 -1.59
CA ASP A 38 7.27 -8.18 -2.28
C ASP A 38 6.99 -9.51 -1.59
N VAL A 39 5.71 -9.70 -1.29
CA VAL A 39 5.18 -10.86 -0.59
C VAL A 39 5.01 -12.03 -1.56
N TRP A 40 6.11 -12.59 -2.06
CA TRP A 40 6.12 -13.70 -3.02
C TRP A 40 5.54 -14.99 -2.42
N LEU A 41 4.26 -15.27 -2.70
CA LEU A 41 3.51 -16.39 -2.12
C LEU A 41 3.82 -17.75 -2.75
N ASP A 42 4.55 -17.75 -3.85
CA ASP A 42 5.10 -18.94 -4.51
C ASP A 42 6.42 -19.43 -3.88
N HIS A 43 7.05 -18.61 -3.04
CA HIS A 43 8.21 -19.01 -2.26
C HIS A 43 7.80 -19.56 -0.90
N GLU A 44 8.22 -20.79 -0.62
CA GLU A 44 7.94 -21.44 0.66
C GLU A 44 8.58 -20.69 1.82
N GLU A 45 9.83 -20.22 1.67
CA GLU A 45 10.55 -19.42 2.67
C GLU A 45 9.79 -18.14 3.04
N THR A 46 9.19 -17.45 2.06
CA THR A 46 8.36 -16.26 2.31
C THR A 46 7.13 -16.63 3.13
N THR A 47 6.47 -17.74 2.79
CA THR A 47 5.27 -18.20 3.50
C THR A 47 5.59 -18.60 4.95
N GLU A 48 6.71 -19.29 5.18
CA GLU A 48 7.18 -19.64 6.53
C GLU A 48 7.48 -18.39 7.37
N LYS A 49 8.13 -17.39 6.78
CA LYS A 49 8.40 -16.12 7.48
C LYS A 49 7.13 -15.33 7.77
N LEU A 50 6.16 -15.36 6.86
CA LEU A 50 4.83 -14.76 7.10
C LEU A 50 4.14 -15.45 8.28
N GLU A 51 4.19 -16.77 8.36
CA GLU A 51 3.64 -17.52 9.49
C GLU A 51 4.29 -17.10 10.81
N ILE A 52 5.62 -16.95 10.84
CA ILE A 52 6.34 -16.46 12.03
C ILE A 52 5.87 -15.06 12.42
N ILE A 53 5.67 -14.15 11.46
CA ILE A 53 5.18 -12.79 11.72
C ILE A 53 3.76 -12.82 12.29
N LEU A 54 2.86 -13.60 11.67
CA LEU A 54 1.47 -13.72 12.12
C LEU A 54 1.38 -14.34 13.52
N SER A 55 2.10 -15.45 13.75
CA SER A 55 2.21 -16.08 15.05
C SER A 55 2.82 -15.15 16.10
N GLY A 56 3.80 -14.33 15.73
CA GLY A 56 4.37 -13.31 16.60
C GLY A 56 3.29 -12.35 17.10
N TYR A 57 2.53 -11.74 16.19
CA TYR A 57 1.47 -10.80 16.57
C TYR A 57 0.25 -11.45 17.24
N GLU A 58 -0.10 -12.69 16.90
CA GLU A 58 -1.17 -13.44 17.56
C GLU A 58 -0.86 -13.70 19.04
N ASN A 59 0.41 -13.79 19.42
CA ASN A 59 0.85 -14.01 20.81
C ASN A 59 1.09 -12.71 21.58
N GLU A 60 1.09 -11.55 20.92
CA GLU A 60 1.26 -10.26 21.56
C GLU A 60 -0.02 -9.78 22.27
N ASN A 61 0.12 -8.88 23.24
CA ASN A 61 -1.03 -8.33 23.97
C ASN A 61 -1.92 -7.46 23.08
N VAL A 62 -1.30 -6.74 22.15
CA VAL A 62 -1.96 -5.86 21.18
C VAL A 62 -1.69 -6.41 19.78
N VAL A 63 -2.76 -6.62 19.02
CA VAL A 63 -2.67 -7.04 17.62
C VAL A 63 -2.71 -5.81 16.71
N PRO A 64 -2.03 -5.84 15.54
CA PRO A 64 -2.09 -4.74 14.59
C PRO A 64 -3.51 -4.48 14.09
N SER A 65 -3.86 -3.21 13.93
CA SER A 65 -5.19 -2.80 13.44
C SER A 65 -5.32 -3.05 11.93
N LEU A 66 -4.21 -3.00 11.20
CA LEU A 66 -4.16 -3.22 9.75
C LEU A 66 -2.86 -3.91 9.33
N PHE A 67 -2.98 -4.97 8.53
CA PHE A 67 -1.90 -5.52 7.72
C PHE A 67 -2.08 -5.05 6.28
N VAL A 68 -1.02 -4.50 5.70
CA VAL A 68 -0.95 -4.07 4.32
C VAL A 68 0.06 -4.96 3.60
N PHE A 69 -0.44 -5.84 2.74
CA PHE A 69 0.39 -6.64 1.85
C PHE A 69 0.44 -5.97 0.49
N MET A 70 1.62 -5.46 0.14
CA MET A 70 1.91 -4.92 -1.17
C MET A 70 2.64 -5.98 -1.99
N GLY A 71 2.28 -6.08 -3.26
CA GLY A 71 2.94 -6.98 -4.19
C GLY A 71 4.43 -6.65 -4.41
N ASN A 72 5.14 -7.38 -5.27
CA ASN A 72 4.59 -8.47 -6.07
C ASN A 72 4.24 -9.70 -5.19
N PHE A 73 3.17 -10.42 -5.52
CA PHE A 73 2.67 -11.62 -4.85
C PHE A 73 3.19 -12.93 -5.47
N SER A 74 3.86 -12.86 -6.62
CA SER A 74 4.63 -13.95 -7.21
C SER A 74 6.02 -13.45 -7.57
N SER A 75 7.02 -14.31 -7.47
CA SER A 75 8.41 -13.98 -7.84
C SER A 75 8.60 -13.88 -9.36
N HIS A 76 7.65 -14.41 -10.13
CA HIS A 76 7.63 -14.31 -11.58
C HIS A 76 6.46 -13.45 -12.05
N PRO A 77 6.65 -12.60 -13.08
CA PRO A 77 5.55 -11.85 -13.67
C PRO A 77 4.43 -12.77 -14.08
N CYS A 78 3.21 -12.45 -13.66
CA CYS A 78 2.07 -13.30 -13.95
C CYS A 78 1.76 -13.21 -15.45
N ASN A 79 2.09 -14.27 -16.19
CA ASN A 79 1.82 -14.33 -17.62
C ASN A 79 0.31 -14.56 -17.85
N LEU A 80 -0.18 -14.21 -19.05
CA LEU A 80 -1.59 -14.42 -19.43
C LEU A 80 -2.00 -15.90 -19.54
N SER A 81 -1.12 -16.85 -19.17
CA SER A 81 -1.47 -18.27 -19.20
C SER A 81 -2.39 -18.63 -18.03
N PHE A 82 -3.38 -19.47 -18.31
CA PHE A 82 -4.36 -19.92 -17.33
C PHE A 82 -3.71 -20.57 -16.09
N ASN A 83 -2.57 -21.24 -16.25
CA ASN A 83 -1.88 -21.93 -15.17
C ASN A 83 -1.33 -20.94 -14.12
N SER A 84 -0.79 -19.80 -14.54
CA SER A 84 -0.28 -18.79 -13.60
C SER A 84 -1.38 -18.21 -12.71
N TYR A 85 -2.57 -17.97 -13.28
CA TYR A 85 -3.74 -17.51 -12.51
C TYR A 85 -4.27 -18.56 -11.51
N SER A 86 -4.23 -19.83 -11.88
CA SER A 86 -4.62 -20.92 -10.97
C SER A 86 -3.65 -21.04 -9.79
N SER A 87 -2.35 -20.97 -10.05
CA SER A 87 -1.31 -21.03 -9.02
C SER A 87 -1.40 -19.86 -8.04
N ILE A 88 -1.47 -18.62 -8.53
CA ILE A 88 -1.60 -17.45 -7.65
C ILE A 88 -2.90 -17.51 -6.84
N ARG A 89 -4.02 -17.96 -7.43
CA ARG A 89 -5.28 -18.17 -6.70
C ARG A 89 -5.10 -19.17 -5.55
N SER A 90 -4.49 -20.32 -5.81
CA SER A 90 -4.20 -21.31 -4.77
C SER A 90 -3.30 -20.75 -3.66
N ASN A 91 -2.32 -19.92 -4.01
CA ASN A 91 -1.41 -19.31 -3.05
C ASN A 91 -2.13 -18.29 -2.15
N PHE A 92 -3.03 -17.50 -2.72
CA PHE A 92 -3.94 -16.63 -1.95
C PHE A 92 -4.87 -17.45 -1.05
N GLY A 93 -5.39 -18.60 -1.50
CA GLY A 93 -6.14 -19.52 -0.65
C GLY A 93 -5.31 -20.03 0.55
N ARG A 94 -4.06 -20.44 0.31
CA ARG A 94 -3.12 -20.86 1.38
C ARG A 94 -2.88 -19.74 2.39
N LEU A 95 -2.61 -18.51 1.92
CA LEU A 95 -2.44 -17.33 2.78
C LEU A 95 -3.72 -17.03 3.58
N GLY A 96 -4.89 -17.11 2.95
CA GLY A 96 -6.18 -16.89 3.61
C GLY A 96 -6.44 -17.90 4.73
N LYS A 97 -6.14 -19.18 4.49
CA LYS A 97 -6.21 -20.22 5.52
C LYS A 97 -5.23 -19.96 6.66
N MET A 98 -3.99 -19.63 6.34
CA MET A 98 -2.94 -19.33 7.31
C MET A 98 -3.34 -18.18 8.26
N ILE A 99 -3.88 -17.08 7.72
CA ILE A 99 -4.43 -15.99 8.53
C ILE A 99 -5.66 -16.45 9.32
N ALA A 100 -6.51 -17.30 8.73
CA ALA A 100 -7.71 -17.80 9.40
C ALA A 100 -7.42 -18.72 10.58
N ASP A 101 -6.24 -19.36 10.62
CA ASP A 101 -5.78 -20.16 11.76
C ASP A 101 -5.40 -19.27 12.97
N HIS A 102 -5.11 -17.98 12.74
CA HIS A 102 -4.83 -16.96 13.77
C HIS A 102 -6.11 -16.18 14.12
N GLN A 103 -6.92 -16.72 15.05
CA GLN A 103 -8.27 -16.19 15.32
C GLN A 103 -8.27 -14.74 15.83
N ARG A 104 -7.32 -14.34 16.69
CA ARG A 104 -7.30 -12.96 17.20
C ARG A 104 -6.99 -11.97 16.09
N LEU A 105 -6.03 -12.27 15.21
CA LEU A 105 -5.73 -11.46 14.03
C LEU A 105 -6.94 -11.40 13.10
N LYS A 106 -7.58 -12.53 12.80
CA LYS A 106 -8.77 -12.59 11.95
C LYS A 106 -9.91 -11.69 12.46
N GLU A 107 -10.17 -11.71 13.76
CA GLU A 107 -11.29 -10.97 14.37
C GLU A 107 -11.01 -9.48 14.57
N ARG A 108 -9.76 -9.12 14.87
CA ARG A 108 -9.41 -7.77 15.34
C ARG A 108 -8.58 -6.95 14.36
N SER A 109 -7.93 -7.60 13.40
CA SER A 109 -7.12 -6.95 12.37
C SER A 109 -7.90 -6.82 11.06
N ARG A 110 -7.54 -5.82 10.26
CA ARG A 110 -7.94 -5.71 8.86
C ARG A 110 -6.78 -6.11 7.96
N PHE A 111 -7.09 -6.59 6.77
CA PHE A 111 -6.11 -6.99 5.76
C PHE A 111 -6.36 -6.21 4.48
N LEU A 112 -5.32 -5.54 3.98
CA LEU A 112 -5.33 -4.75 2.76
C LEU A 112 -4.31 -5.32 1.79
N PHE A 113 -4.74 -5.60 0.57
CA PHE A 113 -3.90 -6.10 -0.52
C PHE A 113 -3.81 -5.07 -1.62
N ILE A 114 -2.57 -4.76 -2.04
CA ILE A 114 -2.25 -3.79 -3.09
C ILE A 114 -1.35 -4.49 -4.12
N PRO A 115 -1.75 -4.59 -5.39
CA PRO A 115 -0.95 -5.28 -6.40
C PRO A 115 0.35 -4.52 -6.71
N GLY A 116 1.41 -5.28 -6.94
CA GLY A 116 2.66 -4.77 -7.47
C GLY A 116 2.65 -4.63 -9.01
N PRO A 117 3.70 -4.03 -9.58
CA PRO A 117 3.79 -3.74 -11.03
C PRO A 117 3.88 -5.00 -11.92
N ASP A 118 4.25 -6.16 -11.38
CA ASP A 118 4.40 -7.40 -12.15
C ASP A 118 3.34 -8.45 -11.80
N ASP A 119 2.47 -8.16 -10.82
CA ASP A 119 1.40 -9.07 -10.45
C ASP A 119 0.41 -9.23 -11.58
N ILE A 120 -0.15 -8.13 -12.07
CA ILE A 120 -1.21 -8.19 -13.08
C ILE A 120 -1.06 -7.00 -14.00
N ARG A 121 -0.92 -7.28 -15.29
CA ARG A 121 -0.80 -6.26 -16.33
C ARG A 121 -1.94 -6.46 -17.33
N PRO A 122 -2.60 -5.39 -17.81
CA PRO A 122 -2.33 -3.97 -17.56
C PRO A 122 -3.16 -3.38 -16.38
N SER A 123 -3.81 -4.22 -15.57
CA SER A 123 -4.72 -3.76 -14.51
C SER A 123 -3.95 -3.38 -13.24
N ASN A 124 -4.27 -2.23 -12.66
CA ASN A 124 -3.74 -1.83 -11.36
C ASN A 124 -4.51 -2.46 -10.17
N ALA A 125 -5.36 -3.46 -10.41
CA ALA A 125 -6.18 -4.13 -9.42
C ALA A 125 -6.22 -5.65 -9.68
N LEU A 126 -6.28 -6.44 -8.61
CA LEU A 126 -6.39 -7.89 -8.67
C LEU A 126 -7.78 -8.35 -9.21
N PRO A 127 -7.88 -9.30 -10.15
CA PRO A 127 -9.11 -9.91 -10.61
C PRO A 127 -9.86 -10.61 -9.49
N ARG A 128 -11.19 -10.49 -9.53
CA ARG A 128 -12.11 -11.11 -8.57
C ARG A 128 -11.87 -12.60 -8.37
N TYR A 129 -11.56 -13.32 -9.45
CA TYR A 129 -11.28 -14.76 -9.41
C TYR A 129 -10.15 -15.16 -8.44
N ILE A 130 -9.10 -14.33 -8.30
CA ILE A 130 -8.01 -14.57 -7.34
C ILE A 130 -8.48 -14.19 -5.93
N ILE A 131 -9.18 -13.07 -5.82
CA ILE A 131 -9.66 -12.48 -4.56
C ILE A 131 -10.64 -13.41 -3.84
N GLU A 132 -11.56 -14.03 -4.58
CA GLU A 132 -12.64 -14.87 -4.05
C GLU A 132 -12.09 -16.05 -3.22
N GLU A 133 -10.97 -16.64 -3.63
CA GLU A 133 -10.34 -17.74 -2.89
C GLU A 133 -9.89 -17.32 -1.49
N PHE A 134 -9.27 -16.14 -1.39
CA PHE A 134 -8.85 -15.59 -0.10
C PHE A 134 -10.07 -15.19 0.75
N GLN A 135 -11.07 -14.56 0.14
CA GLN A 135 -12.26 -14.07 0.83
C GLN A 135 -13.15 -15.18 1.40
N ASN A 136 -13.05 -16.41 0.87
CA ASN A 136 -13.68 -17.58 1.49
C ASN A 136 -13.19 -17.84 2.92
N HIS A 137 -11.95 -17.44 3.24
CA HIS A 137 -11.37 -17.59 4.56
C HIS A 137 -11.50 -16.30 5.40
N ILE A 138 -11.27 -15.15 4.77
CA ILE A 138 -11.20 -13.82 5.42
C ILE A 138 -12.09 -12.84 4.65
N SER A 139 -13.37 -12.77 5.04
CA SER A 139 -14.38 -11.98 4.32
C SER A 139 -14.23 -10.46 4.46
N ASN A 140 -13.51 -9.98 5.48
CA ASN A 140 -13.32 -8.56 5.77
C ASN A 140 -12.07 -7.94 5.12
N ALA A 141 -11.37 -8.67 4.26
CA ALA A 141 -10.19 -8.17 3.56
C ALA A 141 -10.54 -7.21 2.41
N ALA A 142 -9.74 -6.15 2.29
CA ALA A 142 -9.84 -5.15 1.25
C ALA A 142 -8.78 -5.42 0.17
N PHE A 143 -9.20 -5.41 -1.08
CA PHE A 143 -8.32 -5.51 -2.24
C PHE A 143 -8.45 -4.20 -3.01
N MET A 144 -7.40 -3.40 -3.02
CA MET A 144 -7.42 -2.04 -3.58
C MET A 144 -6.53 -1.94 -4.81
N SER A 145 -6.69 -0.85 -5.56
CA SER A 145 -5.82 -0.53 -6.69
C SER A 145 -4.42 -0.12 -6.24
N ASN A 146 -3.50 0.01 -7.19
CA ASN A 146 -2.21 0.65 -7.01
C ASN A 146 -2.08 1.87 -7.97
N PRO A 147 -1.89 3.10 -7.48
CA PRO A 147 -1.90 3.50 -6.07
C PRO A 147 -3.29 3.38 -5.43
N CYS A 148 -3.33 3.48 -4.11
CA CYS A 148 -4.58 3.65 -3.36
C CYS A 148 -4.40 4.59 -2.16
N ARG A 149 -5.52 5.00 -1.57
CA ARG A 149 -5.54 5.88 -0.41
C ARG A 149 -6.40 5.30 0.69
N ILE A 150 -5.94 5.38 1.92
CA ILE A 150 -6.72 5.01 3.10
C ILE A 150 -6.76 6.18 4.08
N ARG A 151 -7.89 6.34 4.74
CA ARG A 151 -8.02 7.30 5.83
C ARG A 151 -8.02 6.55 7.14
N PHE A 152 -7.15 6.98 8.05
CA PHE A 152 -7.07 6.44 9.39
C PHE A 152 -7.22 7.58 10.40
N TYR A 153 -8.37 7.63 11.07
CA TYR A 153 -8.81 8.78 11.84
C TYR A 153 -8.72 10.09 11.04
N THR A 154 -7.86 11.03 11.45
CA THR A 154 -7.63 12.29 10.74
C THR A 154 -6.49 12.22 9.73
N GLN A 155 -5.76 11.10 9.69
CA GLN A 155 -4.62 10.91 8.81
C GLN A 155 -5.05 10.35 7.46
N GLU A 156 -4.44 10.88 6.40
CA GLU A 156 -4.62 10.45 5.02
C GLU A 156 -3.33 9.80 4.55
N ILE A 157 -3.40 8.51 4.20
CA ILE A 157 -2.25 7.69 3.84
C ILE A 157 -2.42 7.25 2.40
N VAL A 158 -1.37 7.42 1.60
CA VAL A 158 -1.34 7.02 0.20
C VAL A 158 -0.31 5.91 0.03
N PHE A 159 -0.73 4.80 -0.56
CA PHE A 159 0.14 3.69 -0.93
C PHE A 159 0.40 3.70 -2.42
N LEU A 160 1.66 3.56 -2.77
CA LEU A 160 2.14 3.34 -4.14
C LEU A 160 3.14 2.20 -4.09
N ARG A 161 2.86 1.10 -4.78
CA ARG A 161 3.81 0.01 -4.95
C ARG A 161 4.52 0.14 -6.30
N GLU A 162 5.73 0.69 -6.27
CA GLU A 162 6.54 0.91 -7.48
C GLU A 162 8.01 1.14 -7.11
N ASP A 163 8.95 0.73 -7.97
CA ASP A 163 10.38 1.03 -7.79
C ASP A 163 10.72 2.43 -8.30
N MET A 164 10.17 3.44 -7.61
CA MET A 164 10.31 4.84 -8.00
C MET A 164 11.75 5.34 -7.89
N LEU A 165 12.50 4.86 -6.90
CA LEU A 165 13.89 5.27 -6.73
C LEU A 165 14.73 4.86 -7.94
N TYR A 166 14.62 3.60 -8.39
CA TYR A 166 15.33 3.14 -9.57
C TYR A 166 14.89 3.89 -10.84
N LYS A 167 13.57 4.04 -11.06
CA LYS A 167 13.03 4.70 -12.26
C LYS A 167 13.43 6.17 -12.36
N MET A 168 13.36 6.91 -11.25
CA MET A 168 13.79 8.30 -11.22
C MET A 168 15.29 8.43 -11.45
N ARG A 169 16.11 7.65 -10.74
CA ARG A 169 17.57 7.71 -10.89
C ARG A 169 18.04 7.40 -12.31
N LYS A 170 17.40 6.43 -12.97
CA LYS A 170 17.71 6.09 -14.37
C LYS A 170 17.30 7.19 -15.35
N SER A 171 16.32 8.02 -14.97
CA SER A 171 15.78 9.12 -15.78
C SER A 171 16.39 10.47 -15.44
N CYS A 172 17.25 10.55 -14.41
CA CYS A 172 17.93 11.78 -14.02
C CYS A 172 18.91 12.22 -15.11
N LEU A 173 18.76 13.47 -15.59
CA LEU A 173 19.73 14.09 -16.49
C LEU A 173 21.05 14.41 -15.79
N MET A 174 20.95 14.88 -14.55
CA MET A 174 22.10 15.15 -13.68
C MET A 174 21.91 14.34 -12.40
N PRO A 175 22.92 13.57 -11.95
CA PRO A 175 22.84 12.90 -10.66
C PRO A 175 22.80 13.94 -9.53
N PRO A 176 22.12 13.64 -8.41
CA PRO A 176 22.13 14.50 -7.23
C PRO A 176 23.55 14.77 -6.75
N LEU A 177 23.84 16.01 -6.38
CA LEU A 177 25.14 16.38 -5.81
C LEU A 177 25.21 15.85 -4.38
N THR A 178 26.33 15.20 -4.04
CA THR A 178 26.57 14.68 -2.68
C THR A 178 26.72 15.79 -1.63
N GLU A 179 26.88 17.04 -2.06
CA GLU A 179 26.90 18.22 -1.18
C GLU A 179 25.52 18.62 -0.66
N GLU A 180 24.45 18.33 -1.41
CA GLU A 180 23.07 18.69 -1.03
C GLU A 180 22.40 17.57 -0.23
N THR A 181 22.42 16.33 -0.75
CA THR A 181 21.90 15.15 -0.05
C THR A 181 22.79 13.95 -0.36
N SER A 182 23.27 13.25 0.68
CA SER A 182 23.98 11.98 0.49
C SER A 182 23.03 10.80 0.33
N ASP A 183 21.79 10.93 0.85
CA ASP A 183 20.78 9.89 0.79
C ASP A 183 19.93 10.01 -0.50
N PRO A 184 19.95 8.99 -1.38
CA PRO A 184 19.08 8.96 -2.56
C PRO A 184 17.59 9.00 -2.23
N PHE A 185 17.18 8.52 -1.04
CA PHE A 185 15.79 8.52 -0.61
C PHE A 185 15.29 9.93 -0.30
N GLU A 186 16.09 10.76 0.36
CA GLU A 186 15.74 12.17 0.62
C GLU A 186 15.49 12.94 -0.68
N HIS A 187 16.34 12.74 -1.69
CA HIS A 187 16.16 13.36 -3.00
C HIS A 187 14.86 12.90 -3.70
N LEU A 188 14.52 11.61 -3.59
CA LEU A 188 13.26 11.05 -4.09
C LEU A 188 12.05 11.72 -3.41
N VAL A 189 12.06 11.79 -2.07
CA VAL A 189 10.98 12.41 -1.28
C VAL A 189 10.83 13.88 -1.65
N ALA A 190 11.94 14.63 -1.71
CA ALA A 190 11.93 16.02 -2.12
C ALA A 190 11.31 16.19 -3.52
N THR A 191 11.66 15.33 -4.47
CA THR A 191 11.11 15.38 -5.83
C THR A 191 9.61 15.13 -5.83
N ILE A 192 9.12 14.09 -5.15
CA ILE A 192 7.69 13.75 -5.06
C ILE A 192 6.89 14.90 -4.41
N VAL A 193 7.39 15.46 -3.30
CA VAL A 193 6.73 16.55 -2.59
C VAL A 193 6.68 17.83 -3.43
N HIS A 194 7.81 18.24 -4.03
CA HIS A 194 7.87 19.45 -4.84
C HIS A 194 7.06 19.36 -6.14
N GLN A 195 6.97 18.18 -6.75
CA GLN A 195 6.15 17.95 -7.94
C GLN A 195 4.68 17.68 -7.60
N SER A 196 4.36 17.43 -6.33
CA SER A 196 3.01 17.05 -5.86
C SER A 196 2.41 15.90 -6.69
N HIS A 197 3.26 14.98 -7.13
CA HIS A 197 2.91 13.84 -7.98
C HIS A 197 3.68 12.60 -7.51
N LEU A 198 3.00 11.47 -7.38
CA LEU A 198 3.61 10.19 -6.97
C LEU A 198 4.58 9.64 -8.02
N CYS A 199 4.35 9.97 -9.29
CA CYS A 199 5.19 9.53 -10.41
C CYS A 199 5.53 10.67 -11.38
N PRO A 200 6.43 11.60 -11.01
CA PRO A 200 6.86 12.72 -11.85
C PRO A 200 7.84 12.24 -12.94
N LEU A 201 7.38 11.32 -13.79
CA LEU A 201 8.17 10.73 -14.87
C LEU A 201 7.43 10.85 -16.20
N PRO A 202 8.14 10.92 -17.34
CA PRO A 202 7.51 10.88 -18.65
C PRO A 202 6.75 9.56 -18.86
N LEU A 203 5.67 9.61 -19.65
CA LEU A 203 4.86 8.44 -20.01
C LEU A 203 5.66 7.34 -20.73
N SER A 204 6.78 7.69 -21.39
CA SER A 204 7.69 6.72 -22.01
C SER A 204 8.46 5.87 -21.00
N VAL A 205 8.63 6.37 -19.77
CA VAL A 205 9.30 5.66 -18.67
C VAL A 205 8.27 4.95 -17.81
N GLN A 206 7.22 5.66 -17.40
CA GLN A 206 6.11 5.11 -16.64
C GLN A 206 4.78 5.46 -17.32
N PRO A 207 4.20 4.53 -18.08
CA PRO A 207 2.87 4.72 -18.63
C PRO A 207 1.83 4.83 -17.50
N ILE A 208 1.06 5.90 -17.51
CA ILE A 208 -0.07 6.12 -16.61
C ILE A 208 -1.33 6.20 -17.46
N SER A 209 -2.42 5.60 -16.98
CA SER A 209 -3.72 5.75 -17.64
C SER A 209 -4.19 7.20 -17.50
N TRP A 210 -4.33 7.91 -18.62
CA TRP A 210 -4.67 9.34 -18.64
C TRP A 210 -5.95 9.66 -17.85
N ASN A 211 -6.93 8.75 -17.87
CA ASN A 211 -8.19 8.90 -17.14
C ASN A 211 -8.03 8.87 -15.61
N PHE A 212 -6.91 8.33 -15.11
CA PHE A 212 -6.66 8.12 -13.69
C PHE A 212 -5.40 8.85 -13.19
N ASP A 213 -4.81 9.75 -13.99
CA ASP A 213 -3.60 10.50 -13.61
C ASP A 213 -3.80 11.27 -12.29
N GLN A 214 -4.97 11.87 -12.12
CA GLN A 214 -5.40 12.55 -10.89
C GLN A 214 -5.26 11.72 -9.60
N SER A 215 -5.33 10.39 -9.68
CA SER A 215 -5.16 9.51 -8.51
C SER A 215 -3.73 9.55 -7.95
N SER A 216 -2.76 9.92 -8.80
CA SER A 216 -1.34 10.02 -8.49
C SER A 216 -0.94 11.37 -7.90
N PHE A 217 -1.87 12.33 -7.75
CA PHE A 217 -1.56 13.64 -7.18
C PHE A 217 -1.36 13.57 -5.67
N VAL A 218 -0.32 14.22 -5.15
CA VAL A 218 -0.05 14.35 -3.72
C VAL A 218 -0.56 15.72 -3.27
N SER A 219 -1.67 15.76 -2.54
CA SER A 219 -2.20 17.02 -2.01
C SER A 219 -1.47 17.44 -0.72
N ASN A 220 -1.14 18.73 -0.61
CA ASN A 220 -0.38 19.34 0.49
C ASN A 220 -0.95 19.12 1.91
N SER A 221 -2.17 18.60 2.08
CA SER A 221 -2.69 18.17 3.39
C SER A 221 -1.91 16.99 3.99
N THR A 222 -1.23 16.18 3.18
CA THR A 222 -0.38 15.06 3.64
C THR A 222 1.05 15.46 4.02
N ASN A 223 1.48 16.69 3.72
CA ASN A 223 2.86 17.16 3.97
C ASN A 223 3.20 17.37 5.47
N ASN A 224 2.21 17.33 6.37
CA ASN A 224 2.47 17.50 7.79
C ASN A 224 3.11 16.27 8.47
N CYS A 225 3.10 15.09 7.83
CA CYS A 225 3.71 13.88 8.40
C CYS A 225 5.20 13.71 8.06
N LEU A 226 5.70 14.44 7.05
CA LEU A 226 7.11 14.36 6.61
C LEU A 226 7.99 15.51 7.14
N GLY A 227 7.39 16.46 7.89
CA GLY A 227 8.10 17.52 8.60
C GLY A 227 8.68 17.03 9.94
N GLY A 228 9.57 16.04 9.90
CA GLY A 228 10.42 15.71 11.03
C GLY A 228 11.35 16.88 11.36
N GLN A 229 11.27 17.31 12.61
CA GLN A 229 12.08 18.32 13.31
C GLN A 229 13.43 18.67 12.66
N LYS A 230 13.61 19.96 12.34
CA LYS A 230 14.89 20.65 12.60
C LYS A 230 14.88 21.18 14.03
#